data_AF-A0A7C1WG58-F1
#
_entry.id   AF-A0A7C1WG58-F1
#
_cell.length_a   1.000
_cell.length_b   1.000
_cell.length_c   1.000
_cell.angle_alpha   90.00
_cell.angle_beta   90.00
_cell.angle_gamma   90.00
#
_symmetry.space_group_name_H-M   'P 1'
#
loop_
_entity.id
_entity.type
_entity.pdbx_description
1 polymer ?
#
loop_
_entity_poly.entity_id
_entity_poly.type
_entity_poly.pdbx_seq_one_letter_code
_entity_poly.pdbx_strand_id
1 'polypeptide(L)'
;MSSDDFFLSKKQIAKLDRELHQIINRIGVDRKTLDEVFDRLTLHNIEKLISDRIIDYLDFPISTGKEGNVFLGVTPKKTRVAVKIYRISTSNFKHMTQYILGDPRFKSFHKTRRDIIYTWTSKEFKNLELLESIGVPAPKPIIKHNNILVMEYIGSEDQPAPLLKDVKLSNPKKIFQVIIDSISKMYHKTELVHADLSAFNILIYDKKPYIIDLGQAVLLDHPFAYEFLKRDIHNIVSYFRKYNIDEDWEDIYRRITSRGDEK
;
A
#
# COMPACT_ATOMS: atom_id res chain seq x y z
N MET A 1 -14.72 -22.72 31.53
CA MET A 1 -13.83 -23.27 30.48
C MET A 1 -12.48 -22.63 30.70
N SER A 2 -11.47 -23.43 31.12
CA SER A 2 -10.21 -22.94 31.68
C SER A 2 -9.24 -22.45 30.61
N SER A 3 -8.34 -21.57 31.07
CA SER A 3 -7.29 -20.83 30.40
C SER A 3 -6.10 -21.69 29.94
N ASP A 4 -6.35 -22.73 29.13
CA ASP A 4 -5.30 -23.58 28.52
C ASP A 4 -5.29 -23.43 26.98
N ASP A 5 -5.40 -22.19 26.48
CA ASP A 5 -5.27 -21.89 25.07
C ASP A 5 -3.79 -21.84 24.62
N PHE A 6 -3.45 -22.73 23.68
CA PHE A 6 -2.37 -22.57 22.69
C PHE A 6 -0.90 -22.50 23.15
N PHE A 7 -0.43 -23.43 24.00
CA PHE A 7 1.01 -23.69 24.10
C PHE A 7 1.46 -24.72 23.06
N LEU A 8 2.20 -24.26 22.03
CA LEU A 8 2.93 -25.13 21.11
C LEU A 8 3.84 -26.08 21.92
N SER A 9 3.81 -27.38 21.60
CA SER A 9 4.69 -28.35 22.25
C SER A 9 6.16 -28.02 22.01
N LYS A 10 7.06 -28.39 22.94
CA LYS A 10 8.53 -28.17 22.79
C LYS A 10 9.08 -28.65 21.45
N LYS A 11 8.51 -29.73 20.89
CA LYS A 11 8.90 -30.28 19.58
C LYS A 11 8.42 -29.40 18.42
N GLN A 12 7.22 -28.82 18.52
CA GLN A 12 6.73 -27.83 17.56
C GLN A 12 7.54 -26.54 17.63
N ILE A 13 7.90 -26.07 18.84
CA ILE A 13 8.76 -24.88 19.02
C ILE A 13 10.14 -25.11 18.39
N ALA A 14 10.78 -26.26 18.64
CA ALA A 14 12.09 -26.56 18.06
C ALA A 14 12.07 -26.77 16.54
N LYS A 15 10.93 -27.21 15.98
CA LYS A 15 10.71 -27.29 14.54
C LYS A 15 10.52 -25.87 13.96
N LEU A 16 9.66 -25.08 14.60
CA LEU A 16 9.44 -23.68 14.26
C LEU A 16 10.76 -22.92 14.29
N ASP A 17 11.58 -23.07 15.32
CA ASP A 17 12.86 -22.38 15.44
C ASP A 17 13.84 -22.78 14.32
N ARG A 18 13.84 -24.04 13.87
CA ARG A 18 14.66 -24.47 12.71
C ARG A 18 14.14 -23.92 11.39
N GLU A 19 12.82 -23.95 11.18
CA GLU A 19 12.17 -23.35 10.01
C GLU A 19 12.41 -21.84 10.00
N LEU A 20 12.34 -21.20 11.16
CA LEU A 20 12.60 -19.78 11.37
C LEU A 20 14.07 -19.43 11.08
N HIS A 21 15.05 -20.27 11.46
CA HIS A 21 16.44 -20.07 11.03
C HIS A 21 16.62 -20.20 9.51
N GLN A 22 15.91 -21.12 8.84
CA GLN A 22 15.95 -21.25 7.39
C GLN A 22 15.27 -20.06 6.68
N ILE A 23 14.15 -19.59 7.23
CA ILE A 23 13.44 -18.39 6.76
C ILE A 23 14.31 -17.17 6.95
N ILE A 24 14.96 -16.99 8.11
CA ILE A 24 15.93 -15.93 8.36
C ILE A 24 17.04 -15.96 7.32
N ASN A 25 17.58 -17.13 6.95
CA ASN A 25 18.60 -17.19 5.89
C ASN A 25 18.07 -16.79 4.50
N ARG A 26 16.76 -16.86 4.28
CA ARG A 26 16.07 -16.37 3.08
C ARG A 26 15.50 -14.96 3.24
N ILE A 27 15.71 -14.33 4.40
CA ILE A 27 15.41 -12.93 4.63
C ILE A 27 16.78 -12.24 4.76
N GLY A 28 17.21 -11.52 3.71
CA GLY A 28 18.51 -10.85 3.66
C GLY A 28 18.69 -9.67 4.62
N VAL A 29 17.95 -9.66 5.73
CA VAL A 29 17.85 -8.57 6.70
C VAL A 29 18.56 -8.98 7.99
N ASP A 30 19.22 -8.05 8.68
CA ASP A 30 19.91 -8.37 9.93
C ASP A 30 18.95 -8.89 11.01
N ARG A 31 19.49 -9.69 11.94
CA ARG A 31 18.72 -10.39 12.98
C ARG A 31 17.98 -9.43 13.92
N LYS A 32 18.52 -8.23 14.14
CA LYS A 32 17.89 -7.19 14.99
C LYS A 32 16.64 -6.61 14.33
N THR A 33 16.74 -6.29 13.05
CA THR A 33 15.64 -5.79 12.24
C THR A 33 14.58 -6.87 12.05
N LEU A 34 14.97 -8.14 11.90
CA LEU A 34 14.04 -9.27 11.89
C LEU A 34 13.20 -9.35 13.18
N ASP A 35 13.84 -9.29 14.35
CA ASP A 35 13.17 -9.40 15.65
C ASP A 35 12.31 -8.15 15.98
N GLU A 36 12.69 -6.97 15.48
CA GLU A 36 11.92 -5.73 15.66
C GLU A 36 10.74 -5.59 14.68
N VAL A 37 10.81 -6.22 13.50
CA VAL A 37 9.86 -6.00 12.40
C VAL A 37 8.86 -7.14 12.25
N PHE A 38 9.24 -8.38 12.53
CA PHE A 38 8.40 -9.55 12.24
C PHE A 38 7.99 -10.31 13.49
N ASP A 39 6.69 -10.32 13.78
CA ASP A 39 6.14 -11.27 14.73
C ASP A 39 6.10 -12.70 14.15
N ARG A 40 6.00 -13.70 15.03
CA ARG A 40 5.97 -15.13 14.64
C ARG A 40 4.90 -15.44 13.58
N LEU A 41 3.75 -14.76 13.66
CA LEU A 41 2.65 -14.97 12.72
C LEU A 41 3.01 -14.44 11.33
N THR A 42 3.68 -13.29 11.25
CA THR A 42 4.15 -12.70 10.00
C THR A 42 5.23 -13.58 9.36
N LEU A 43 6.15 -14.14 10.16
CA LEU A 43 7.14 -15.09 9.64
C LEU A 43 6.49 -16.33 9.03
N HIS A 44 5.44 -16.87 9.65
CA HIS A 44 4.66 -17.97 9.07
C HIS A 44 3.93 -17.57 7.78
N ASN A 45 3.39 -16.35 7.71
CA ASN A 45 2.77 -15.84 6.49
C ASN A 45 3.80 -15.67 5.35
N ILE A 46 5.03 -15.25 5.64
CA ILE A 46 6.13 -15.18 4.66
C ILE A 46 6.52 -16.58 4.20
N GLU A 47 6.67 -17.53 5.13
CA GLU A 47 6.95 -18.94 4.81
C GLU A 47 5.92 -19.50 3.84
N LYS A 48 4.64 -19.23 4.08
CA LYS A 48 3.56 -19.66 3.20
C LYS A 48 3.72 -19.11 1.78
N LEU A 49 4.08 -17.83 1.62
CA LEU A 49 4.37 -17.24 0.31
C LEU A 49 5.57 -17.89 -0.40
N ILE A 50 6.60 -18.30 0.36
CA ILE A 50 7.78 -18.99 -0.17
C ILE A 50 7.42 -20.42 -0.60
N SER A 51 6.71 -21.15 0.26
CA SER A 51 6.26 -22.53 0.01
C SER A 51 5.34 -22.60 -1.21
N ASP A 52 4.45 -21.62 -1.37
CA ASP A 52 3.54 -21.49 -2.52
C ASP A 52 4.24 -20.96 -3.78
N ARG A 53 5.57 -20.75 -3.73
CA ARG A 53 6.39 -20.26 -4.84
C ARG A 53 5.96 -18.89 -5.38
N ILE A 54 5.34 -18.06 -4.55
CA ILE A 54 5.01 -16.67 -4.88
C ILE A 54 6.29 -15.83 -4.86
N ILE A 55 7.09 -15.99 -3.81
CA ILE A 55 8.44 -15.41 -3.68
C ILE A 55 9.44 -16.54 -3.40
N ASP A 56 10.70 -16.35 -3.78
CA ASP A 56 11.81 -17.26 -3.50
C ASP A 56 12.48 -16.86 -2.17
N TYR A 57 12.76 -15.56 -2.03
CA TYR A 57 13.33 -14.96 -0.84
C TYR A 57 12.88 -13.49 -0.70
N LEU A 58 13.00 -12.99 0.53
CA LEU A 58 12.79 -11.58 0.88
C LEU A 58 14.17 -10.93 1.06
N ASP A 59 14.38 -9.78 0.47
CA ASP A 59 15.65 -9.08 0.49
C ASP A 59 15.56 -7.88 1.46
N PHE A 60 16.26 -6.80 1.16
CA PHE A 60 16.32 -5.61 2.00
C PHE A 60 14.98 -4.82 2.10
N PRO A 61 14.77 -4.08 3.20
CA PRO A 61 13.66 -3.14 3.33
C PRO A 61 13.82 -1.97 2.33
N ILE A 62 12.78 -1.72 1.55
CA ILE A 62 12.66 -0.59 0.62
C ILE A 62 12.14 0.65 1.35
N SER A 63 11.20 0.48 2.28
CA SER A 63 10.57 1.58 3.01
C SER A 63 10.09 1.12 4.38
N THR A 64 10.27 1.98 5.38
CA THR A 64 9.77 1.75 6.74
C THR A 64 8.73 2.82 7.07
N GLY A 65 7.54 2.38 7.49
CA GLY A 65 6.41 3.26 7.79
C GLY A 65 5.79 2.94 9.12
N LYS A 66 4.87 3.82 9.56
CA LYS A 66 4.13 3.64 10.82
C LYS A 66 3.24 2.40 10.82
N GLU A 67 2.64 2.08 9.68
CA GLU A 67 1.64 1.00 9.54
C GLU A 67 2.23 -0.33 9.06
N GLY A 68 3.46 -0.31 8.54
CA GLY A 68 4.06 -1.45 7.87
C GLY A 68 5.42 -1.13 7.28
N ASN A 69 6.08 -2.15 6.76
CA ASN A 69 7.33 -2.00 6.02
C ASN A 69 7.16 -2.61 4.63
N VAL A 70 7.85 -2.05 3.65
CA VAL A 70 7.91 -2.59 2.29
C VAL A 70 9.29 -3.16 2.08
N PHE A 71 9.36 -4.38 1.58
CA PHE A 71 10.58 -5.12 1.29
C PHE A 71 10.67 -5.41 -0.19
N LEU A 72 11.90 -5.54 -0.69
CA LEU A 72 12.13 -6.16 -1.98
C LEU A 72 11.93 -7.67 -1.82
N GLY A 73 11.12 -8.27 -2.68
CA GLY A 73 11.02 -9.72 -2.84
C GLY A 73 11.52 -10.12 -4.22
N VAL A 74 12.00 -11.35 -4.34
CA VAL A 74 12.38 -11.93 -5.63
C VAL A 74 11.57 -13.19 -5.85
N THR A 75 10.91 -13.31 -7.00
CA THR A 75 10.13 -14.50 -7.36
C THR A 75 11.04 -15.65 -7.78
N PRO A 76 10.54 -16.90 -7.84
CA PRO A 76 11.33 -18.02 -8.37
C PRO A 76 11.79 -17.84 -9.82
N LYS A 77 11.14 -16.96 -10.59
CA LYS A 77 11.53 -16.57 -11.96
C LYS A 77 12.56 -15.42 -11.99
N LYS A 78 13.13 -15.06 -10.83
CA LYS A 78 14.09 -13.96 -10.65
C LYS A 78 13.54 -12.58 -11.04
N THR A 79 12.22 -12.40 -10.94
CA THR A 79 11.56 -11.11 -11.09
C THR A 79 11.45 -10.42 -9.73
N ARG A 80 11.71 -9.12 -9.68
CA ARG A 80 11.55 -8.31 -8.46
C ARG A 80 10.07 -7.97 -8.21
N VAL A 81 9.66 -8.02 -6.94
CA VAL A 81 8.33 -7.63 -6.45
C VAL A 81 8.46 -6.80 -5.19
N ALA A 82 7.49 -5.94 -4.90
CA ALA A 82 7.41 -5.24 -3.62
C ALA A 82 6.51 -6.05 -2.67
N VAL A 83 6.97 -6.27 -1.45
CA VAL A 83 6.25 -7.02 -0.41
C VAL A 83 5.97 -6.06 0.75
N LYS A 84 4.74 -5.55 0.81
CA LYS A 84 4.26 -4.68 1.89
C LYS A 84 3.69 -5.53 3.02
N ILE A 85 4.26 -5.37 4.21
CA ILE A 85 3.95 -6.15 5.40
C ILE A 85 3.43 -5.19 6.48
N TYR A 86 2.14 -5.30 6.82
CA TYR A 86 1.53 -4.48 7.86
C TYR A 86 1.84 -5.04 9.25
N ARG A 87 2.21 -4.15 10.17
CA ARG A 87 2.58 -4.53 11.54
C ARG A 87 1.33 -4.85 12.36
N ILE A 88 1.19 -6.08 12.86
CA ILE A 88 0.01 -6.45 13.64
C ILE A 88 0.00 -5.78 15.03
N SER A 89 1.17 -5.66 15.65
CA SER A 89 1.33 -5.21 17.04
C SER A 89 1.45 -3.70 17.22
N THR A 90 1.78 -2.92 16.18
CA THR A 90 2.02 -1.46 16.31
C THR A 90 1.14 -0.58 15.43
N SER A 91 0.40 -1.12 14.46
CA SER A 91 -0.45 -0.30 13.58
C SER A 91 -1.60 0.39 14.32
N ASN A 92 -1.87 1.64 13.95
CA ASN A 92 -2.90 2.48 14.56
C ASN A 92 -4.32 2.05 14.13
N PHE A 93 -4.80 0.95 14.68
CA PHE A 93 -6.05 0.32 14.27
C PHE A 93 -7.27 1.25 14.39
N LYS A 94 -7.28 2.18 15.36
CA LYS A 94 -8.37 3.16 15.51
C LYS A 94 -8.46 4.08 14.29
N HIS A 95 -7.31 4.55 13.81
CA HIS A 95 -7.21 5.36 12.60
C HIS A 95 -7.55 4.56 11.34
N MET A 96 -7.27 3.26 11.31
CA MET A 96 -7.62 2.41 10.17
C MET A 96 -9.14 2.16 10.10
N THR A 97 -9.78 1.92 11.25
CA THR A 97 -11.21 1.64 11.30
C THR A 97 -12.07 2.72 10.64
N GLN A 98 -11.75 4.01 10.81
CA GLN A 98 -12.52 5.10 10.17
C GLN A 98 -12.53 5.05 8.64
N TYR A 99 -11.47 4.54 7.99
CA TYR A 99 -11.46 4.41 6.53
C TYR A 99 -12.01 3.07 6.02
N ILE A 100 -12.27 2.10 6.91
CA ILE A 100 -12.95 0.84 6.57
C ILE A 100 -14.46 0.97 6.79
N LEU A 101 -14.86 1.68 7.84
CA LEU A 101 -16.26 1.91 8.17
C LEU A 101 -16.97 2.61 7.00
N GLY A 102 -18.12 2.05 6.60
CA GLY A 102 -18.90 2.55 5.47
C GLY A 102 -18.53 1.94 4.12
N ASP A 103 -17.41 1.21 4.01
CA ASP A 103 -17.08 0.50 2.77
C ASP A 103 -17.92 -0.80 2.65
N PRO A 104 -18.86 -0.90 1.69
CA PRO A 104 -19.75 -2.04 1.55
C PRO A 104 -19.04 -3.33 1.18
N ARG A 105 -17.76 -3.28 0.76
CA ARG A 105 -16.92 -4.45 0.49
C ARG A 105 -16.47 -5.16 1.77
N PHE A 106 -16.53 -4.47 2.91
CA PHE A 106 -15.98 -4.95 4.19
C PHE A 106 -17.00 -4.90 5.34
N LYS A 107 -18.25 -5.31 5.08
CA LYS A 107 -19.39 -5.28 6.02
C LYS A 107 -19.26 -6.14 7.30
N SER A 108 -18.15 -6.84 7.51
CA SER A 108 -18.00 -7.76 8.64
C SER A 108 -17.58 -7.06 9.93
N PHE A 109 -18.10 -7.51 11.08
CA PHE A 109 -17.63 -7.10 12.40
C PHE A 109 -16.14 -7.44 12.57
N HIS A 110 -15.26 -6.44 12.54
CA HIS A 110 -13.85 -6.62 12.86
C HIS A 110 -13.68 -6.74 14.38
N LYS A 111 -13.78 -7.97 14.89
CA LYS A 111 -13.74 -8.24 16.34
C LYS A 111 -12.35 -8.03 16.92
N THR A 112 -11.29 -8.23 16.13
CA THR A 112 -9.92 -8.15 16.59
C THR A 112 -9.07 -7.20 15.75
N ARG A 113 -7.98 -6.71 16.34
CA ARG A 113 -6.97 -5.91 15.63
C ARG A 113 -6.42 -6.63 14.38
N ARG A 114 -6.28 -7.95 14.46
CA ARG A 114 -5.84 -8.79 13.35
C ARG A 114 -6.84 -8.72 12.18
N ASP A 115 -8.12 -8.85 12.46
CA ASP A 115 -9.17 -8.80 11.43
C ASP A 115 -9.19 -7.44 10.74
N ILE A 116 -9.00 -6.35 11.49
CA ILE A 116 -8.89 -4.98 10.95
C ILE A 116 -7.70 -4.90 9.97
N ILE A 117 -6.53 -5.40 10.36
CA ILE A 117 -5.32 -5.32 9.54
C ILE A 117 -5.42 -6.20 8.30
N TYR A 118 -6.02 -7.39 8.41
CA TYR A 118 -6.24 -8.27 7.27
C TYR A 118 -7.25 -7.66 6.30
N THR A 119 -8.26 -6.96 6.82
CA THR A 119 -9.24 -6.22 6.01
C THR A 119 -8.58 -5.03 5.33
N TRP A 120 -7.74 -4.28 6.04
CA TRP A 120 -6.96 -3.18 5.47
C TRP A 120 -6.06 -3.63 4.32
N THR A 121 -5.36 -4.75 4.52
CA THR A 121 -4.52 -5.37 3.47
C THR A 121 -5.39 -5.79 2.28
N SER A 122 -6.57 -6.39 2.52
CA SER A 122 -7.52 -6.71 1.45
C SER A 122 -8.03 -5.46 0.72
N LYS A 123 -8.28 -4.37 1.45
CA LYS A 123 -8.75 -3.09 0.91
C LYS A 123 -7.71 -2.47 -0.01
N GLU A 124 -6.45 -2.41 0.41
CA GLU A 124 -5.37 -1.87 -0.45
C GLU A 124 -5.19 -2.73 -1.70
N PHE A 125 -5.21 -4.06 -1.57
CA PHE A 125 -5.18 -4.98 -2.72
C PHE A 125 -6.32 -4.70 -3.71
N LYS A 126 -7.56 -4.61 -3.23
CA LYS A 126 -8.76 -4.34 -4.05
C LYS A 126 -8.71 -2.96 -4.70
N ASN A 127 -8.18 -1.95 -4.01
CA ASN A 127 -8.03 -0.62 -4.57
C ASN A 127 -6.96 -0.58 -5.67
N LEU A 128 -5.84 -1.31 -5.53
CA LEU A 128 -4.86 -1.46 -6.60
C LEU A 128 -5.45 -2.17 -7.83
N GLU A 129 -6.29 -3.19 -7.65
CA GLU A 129 -6.99 -3.86 -8.77
C GLU A 129 -7.91 -2.88 -9.52
N LEU A 130 -8.60 -2.01 -8.78
CA LEU A 130 -9.42 -0.95 -9.39
C LEU A 130 -8.56 0.00 -10.23
N LEU A 131 -7.46 0.51 -9.69
CA LEU A 131 -6.56 1.42 -10.42
C LEU A 131 -5.96 0.76 -11.68
N GLU A 132 -5.55 -0.51 -11.59
CA GLU A 132 -5.06 -1.27 -12.74
C GLU A 132 -6.13 -1.35 -13.84
N SER A 133 -7.38 -1.64 -13.47
CA SER A 133 -8.49 -1.78 -14.43
C SER A 133 -8.82 -0.48 -15.19
N ILE A 134 -8.51 0.69 -14.62
CA ILE A 134 -8.76 2.00 -15.24
C ILE A 134 -7.50 2.63 -15.84
N GLY A 135 -6.38 1.91 -15.81
CA GLY A 135 -5.09 2.35 -16.36
C GLY A 135 -4.48 3.53 -15.60
N VAL A 136 -4.78 3.69 -14.31
CA VAL A 136 -4.08 4.65 -13.46
C VAL A 136 -2.73 4.06 -13.07
N PRO A 137 -1.61 4.78 -13.27
CA PRO A 137 -0.29 4.29 -12.87
C PRO A 137 -0.19 4.05 -11.36
N ALA A 138 -0.13 2.78 -10.98
CA ALA A 138 0.07 2.30 -9.61
C ALA A 138 0.74 0.92 -9.68
N PRO A 139 1.36 0.43 -8.59
CA PRO A 139 1.90 -0.93 -8.56
C PRO A 139 0.81 -1.96 -8.86
N LYS A 140 1.01 -2.82 -9.86
CA LYS A 140 0.05 -3.90 -10.12
C LYS A 140 -0.03 -4.87 -8.93
N PRO A 141 -1.21 -5.16 -8.38
CA PRO A 141 -1.35 -6.12 -7.29
C PRO A 141 -1.10 -7.54 -7.81
N ILE A 142 -0.31 -8.33 -7.06
CA ILE A 142 -0.01 -9.73 -7.44
C ILE A 142 -0.82 -10.68 -6.57
N ILE A 143 -0.65 -10.60 -5.25
CA ILE A 143 -1.41 -11.42 -4.31
C ILE A 143 -1.45 -10.77 -2.93
N LYS A 144 -2.52 -11.05 -2.20
CA LYS A 144 -2.65 -10.72 -0.78
C LYS A 144 -2.70 -12.00 0.05
N HIS A 145 -1.91 -12.04 1.11
CA HIS A 145 -1.93 -13.11 2.11
C HIS A 145 -1.92 -12.51 3.51
N ASN A 146 -3.05 -12.59 4.23
CA ASN A 146 -3.18 -12.08 5.60
C ASN A 146 -2.78 -10.59 5.75
N ASN A 147 -1.67 -10.28 6.42
CA ASN A 147 -1.12 -8.93 6.58
C ASN A 147 -0.04 -8.57 5.55
N ILE A 148 0.09 -9.37 4.48
CA ILE A 148 1.11 -9.20 3.44
C ILE A 148 0.43 -8.94 2.10
N LEU A 149 0.89 -7.89 1.42
CA LEU A 149 0.53 -7.53 0.06
C LEU A 149 1.78 -7.64 -0.82
N VAL A 150 1.73 -8.51 -1.83
CA VAL A 150 2.75 -8.62 -2.87
C VAL A 150 2.23 -7.88 -4.11
N MET A 151 3.05 -6.97 -4.65
CA MET A 151 2.70 -6.13 -5.78
C MET A 151 3.93 -5.87 -6.66
N GLU A 152 3.71 -5.24 -7.82
CA GLU A 152 4.77 -4.82 -8.73
C GLU A 152 5.82 -3.96 -8.01
N TYR A 153 7.08 -4.27 -8.27
CA TYR A 153 8.18 -3.44 -7.82
C TYR A 153 8.38 -2.26 -8.80
N ILE A 154 8.31 -1.04 -8.29
CA ILE A 154 8.56 0.18 -9.07
C ILE A 154 9.97 0.69 -8.72
N GLY A 155 10.91 0.50 -9.63
CA GLY A 155 12.32 0.84 -9.43
C GLY A 155 13.22 0.23 -10.50
N SER A 156 14.50 0.60 -10.48
CA SER A 156 15.52 -0.01 -11.33
C SER A 156 16.07 -1.27 -10.68
N GLU A 157 17.05 -1.91 -11.33
CA GLU A 157 17.71 -3.07 -10.71
C GLU A 157 18.50 -2.71 -9.45
N ASP A 158 19.03 -1.49 -9.41
CA ASP A 158 19.90 -1.02 -8.35
C ASP A 158 19.14 -0.41 -7.17
N GLN A 159 17.98 0.22 -7.42
CA GLN A 159 17.29 0.99 -6.39
C GLN A 159 15.78 1.17 -6.63
N PRO A 160 14.98 1.27 -5.55
CA PRO A 160 13.58 1.62 -5.64
C PRO A 160 13.39 3.00 -6.27
N ALA A 161 12.25 3.20 -6.93
CA ALA A 161 11.92 4.50 -7.47
C ALA A 161 11.84 5.55 -6.34
N PRO A 162 12.40 6.75 -6.54
CA PRO A 162 12.31 7.81 -5.56
C PRO A 162 10.88 8.37 -5.46
N LEU A 163 10.55 8.91 -4.29
CA LEU A 163 9.30 9.64 -4.07
C LEU A 163 9.32 10.97 -4.83
N LEU A 164 8.16 11.43 -5.28
CA LEU A 164 7.98 12.69 -5.98
C LEU A 164 8.63 13.86 -5.22
N LYS A 165 8.50 13.90 -3.89
CA LYS A 165 9.11 14.93 -3.04
C LYS A 165 10.63 15.02 -3.16
N ASP A 166 11.30 13.92 -3.46
CA ASP A 166 12.75 13.76 -3.47
C ASP A 166 13.36 13.92 -4.88
N VAL A 167 12.53 14.21 -5.90
CA VAL A 167 12.96 14.27 -7.29
C VAL A 167 12.86 15.68 -7.86
N LYS A 168 13.90 16.11 -8.59
CA LYS A 168 13.81 17.26 -9.49
C LYS A 168 13.22 16.81 -10.83
N LEU A 169 12.00 17.26 -11.12
CA LEU A 169 11.28 16.86 -12.33
C LEU A 169 11.83 17.55 -13.58
N SER A 170 12.02 16.77 -14.65
CA SER A 170 12.42 17.29 -15.98
C SER A 170 11.25 17.91 -16.74
N ASN A 171 10.04 17.37 -16.61
CA ASN A 171 8.81 17.93 -17.17
C ASN A 171 7.70 17.96 -16.09
N PRO A 172 7.75 18.95 -15.17
CA PRO A 172 6.78 19.04 -14.08
C PRO A 172 5.33 19.12 -14.56
N LYS A 173 5.08 19.85 -15.66
CA LYS A 173 3.73 20.04 -16.21
C LYS A 173 3.11 18.72 -16.67
N LYS A 174 3.87 17.88 -17.36
CA LYS A 174 3.39 16.55 -17.78
C LYS A 174 3.09 15.66 -16.59
N ILE A 175 3.95 15.64 -15.57
CA ILE A 175 3.72 14.84 -14.36
C ILE A 175 2.46 15.32 -13.62
N PHE A 176 2.32 16.64 -13.45
CA PHE A 176 1.13 17.24 -12.85
C PHE A 176 -0.15 16.82 -13.57
N GLN A 177 -0.18 16.94 -14.90
CA GLN A 177 -1.33 16.55 -15.72
C GLN A 177 -1.69 15.06 -15.56
N VAL A 178 -0.70 14.17 -15.51
CA VAL A 178 -0.94 12.73 -15.29
C VAL A 178 -1.51 12.46 -13.90
N ILE A 179 -1.06 13.19 -12.87
CA ILE A 179 -1.60 13.05 -11.51
C ILE A 179 -3.06 13.54 -11.46
N ILE A 180 -3.37 14.72 -12.01
CA ILE A 180 -4.74 15.25 -12.04
C ILE A 180 -5.68 14.35 -12.85
N ASP A 181 -5.23 13.82 -14.00
CA ASP A 181 -5.98 12.83 -14.78
C ASP A 181 -6.20 11.53 -13.99
N SER A 182 -5.21 11.09 -13.21
CA SER A 182 -5.35 9.92 -12.33
C SER A 182 -6.41 10.14 -11.25
N ILE A 183 -6.42 11.31 -10.58
CA ILE A 183 -7.46 11.68 -9.59
C ILE A 183 -8.84 11.69 -10.26
N SER A 184 -8.97 12.29 -11.44
CA SER A 184 -10.23 12.32 -12.19
C SER A 184 -10.73 10.93 -12.56
N LYS A 185 -9.85 10.05 -13.04
CA LYS A 185 -10.20 8.66 -13.36
C LYS A 185 -10.62 7.87 -12.12
N MET A 186 -9.89 8.01 -11.01
CA MET A 186 -10.25 7.38 -9.73
C MET A 186 -11.66 7.82 -9.28
N TYR A 187 -11.95 9.11 -9.35
CA TYR A 187 -13.25 9.68 -8.99
C TYR A 187 -14.38 9.15 -9.90
N HIS A 188 -14.25 9.29 -11.22
CA HIS A 188 -15.37 8.96 -12.12
C HIS A 188 -15.54 7.47 -12.42
N LYS A 189 -14.46 6.70 -12.51
CA LYS A 189 -14.52 5.32 -12.99
C LYS A 189 -14.58 4.30 -11.87
N THR A 190 -14.14 4.66 -10.67
CA THR A 190 -14.07 3.74 -9.53
C THR A 190 -14.73 4.30 -8.27
N GLU A 191 -15.26 5.53 -8.32
CA GLU A 191 -15.86 6.23 -7.18
C GLU A 191 -14.91 6.23 -5.98
N LEU A 192 -13.60 6.36 -6.24
CA LEU A 192 -12.54 6.22 -5.24
C LEU A 192 -11.80 7.54 -5.06
N VAL A 193 -11.57 7.92 -3.80
CA VAL A 193 -10.76 9.07 -3.39
C VAL A 193 -9.59 8.53 -2.57
N HIS A 194 -8.37 8.98 -2.87
CA HIS A 194 -7.16 8.46 -2.20
C HIS A 194 -7.14 8.79 -0.70
N ALA A 195 -7.66 9.96 -0.32
CA ALA A 195 -7.80 10.41 1.05
C ALA A 195 -6.49 10.56 1.83
N ASP A 196 -5.36 10.66 1.14
CA ASP A 196 -4.06 11.08 1.71
C ASP A 196 -3.04 11.37 0.58
N LEU A 197 -3.50 11.80 -0.59
CA LEU A 197 -2.62 11.94 -1.75
C LEU A 197 -1.70 13.16 -1.57
N SER A 198 -0.40 12.93 -1.73
CA SER A 198 0.63 13.96 -1.64
C SER A 198 1.89 13.54 -2.38
N ALA A 199 2.90 14.42 -2.42
CA ALA A 199 4.21 14.09 -2.97
C ALA A 199 4.99 13.02 -2.17
N PHE A 200 4.50 12.61 -1.01
CA PHE A 200 5.05 11.52 -0.19
C PHE A 200 4.47 10.14 -0.57
N ASN A 201 3.43 10.11 -1.40
CA ASN A 201 2.66 8.91 -1.74
C ASN A 201 2.63 8.68 -3.26
N ILE A 202 3.58 9.29 -3.98
CA ILE A 202 3.75 9.19 -5.42
C ILE A 202 5.22 8.85 -5.70
N LEU A 203 5.48 7.77 -6.41
CA LEU A 203 6.83 7.43 -6.91
C LEU A 203 7.03 8.02 -8.31
N ILE A 204 8.26 8.36 -8.66
CA ILE A 204 8.65 8.74 -10.01
C ILE A 204 9.57 7.69 -10.60
N TYR A 205 9.11 7.03 -11.65
CA TYR A 205 9.89 6.03 -12.38
C TYR A 205 9.69 6.19 -13.89
N ASP A 206 10.77 6.10 -14.66
CA ASP A 206 10.76 6.32 -16.11
C ASP A 206 9.95 7.56 -16.56
N LYS A 207 10.17 8.69 -15.85
CA LYS A 207 9.46 9.97 -16.10
C LYS A 207 7.94 9.88 -16.01
N LYS A 208 7.39 8.92 -15.25
CA LYS A 208 5.96 8.76 -14.97
C LYS A 208 5.71 8.75 -13.46
N PRO A 209 4.62 9.36 -12.98
CA PRO A 209 4.19 9.22 -11.60
C PRO A 209 3.48 7.87 -11.39
N TYR A 210 3.66 7.25 -10.22
CA TYR A 210 2.93 6.07 -9.77
C TYR A 210 2.33 6.34 -8.39
N ILE A 211 1.02 6.22 -8.26
CA ILE A 211 0.30 6.38 -6.99
C ILE A 211 0.50 5.13 -6.14
N ILE A 212 0.85 5.32 -4.86
CA ILE A 212 1.05 4.23 -3.90
C ILE A 212 0.27 4.52 -2.61
N ASP A 213 0.13 3.50 -1.75
CA ASP A 213 -0.47 3.61 -0.41
C ASP A 213 -1.99 3.88 -0.40
N LEU A 214 -2.76 2.99 -1.02
CA LEU A 214 -4.22 3.08 -1.16
C LEU A 214 -5.01 2.46 0.00
N GLY A 215 -4.35 2.15 1.13
CA GLY A 215 -5.03 1.61 2.31
C GLY A 215 -6.06 2.58 2.90
N GLN A 216 -5.77 3.88 2.86
CA GLN A 216 -6.64 4.94 3.36
C GLN A 216 -7.70 5.38 2.34
N ALA A 217 -7.60 4.98 1.07
CA ALA A 217 -8.53 5.41 0.03
C ALA A 217 -9.98 5.00 0.34
N VAL A 218 -10.94 5.90 0.12
CA VAL A 218 -12.36 5.71 0.45
C VAL A 218 -13.24 5.81 -0.78
N LEU A 219 -14.40 5.17 -0.73
CA LEU A 219 -15.44 5.33 -1.75
C LEU A 219 -16.18 6.66 -1.59
N LEU A 220 -16.87 7.13 -2.64
CA LEU A 220 -17.63 8.39 -2.60
C LEU A 220 -18.76 8.42 -1.57
N ASP A 221 -19.31 7.27 -1.20
CA ASP A 221 -20.32 7.14 -0.13
C ASP A 221 -19.76 7.45 1.26
N HIS A 222 -18.44 7.54 1.43
CA HIS A 222 -17.84 7.88 2.71
C HIS A 222 -18.18 9.34 3.10
N PRO A 223 -18.59 9.62 4.35
CA PRO A 223 -19.05 10.96 4.76
C PRO A 223 -18.07 12.10 4.49
N PHE A 224 -16.77 11.79 4.48
CA PHE A 224 -15.70 12.75 4.27
C PHE A 224 -15.04 12.66 2.87
N ALA A 225 -15.59 11.89 1.93
CA ALA A 225 -14.98 11.66 0.62
C ALA A 225 -14.67 12.96 -0.14
N TYR A 226 -15.61 13.91 -0.17
CA TYR A 226 -15.44 15.19 -0.85
C TYR A 226 -14.38 16.08 -0.18
N GLU A 227 -14.34 16.11 1.16
CA GLU A 227 -13.31 16.87 1.89
C GLU A 227 -11.92 16.28 1.69
N PHE A 228 -11.82 14.95 1.64
CA PHE A 228 -10.59 14.26 1.28
C PHE A 228 -10.15 14.57 -0.16
N LEU A 229 -11.08 14.59 -1.12
CA LEU A 229 -10.77 14.94 -2.50
C LEU A 229 -10.25 16.37 -2.62
N LYS A 230 -10.90 17.35 -1.97
CA LYS A 230 -10.43 18.75 -1.93
C LYS A 230 -9.01 18.83 -1.39
N ARG A 231 -8.73 18.14 -0.27
CA ARG A 231 -7.41 18.11 0.36
C ARG A 231 -6.35 17.48 -0.55
N ASP A 232 -6.67 16.35 -1.18
CA ASP A 232 -5.77 15.65 -2.11
C ASP A 232 -5.38 16.57 -3.29
N ILE A 233 -6.36 17.23 -3.90
CA ILE A 233 -6.14 18.19 -5.01
C ILE A 233 -5.30 19.37 -4.51
N HIS A 234 -5.67 19.96 -3.38
CA HIS A 234 -4.93 21.09 -2.79
C HIS A 234 -3.48 20.72 -2.50
N ASN A 235 -3.20 19.54 -1.95
CA ASN A 235 -1.85 19.05 -1.67
C ASN A 235 -1.01 18.95 -2.94
N ILE A 236 -1.59 18.39 -4.01
CA ILE A 236 -0.91 18.27 -5.31
C ILE A 236 -0.65 19.64 -5.92
N VAL A 237 -1.65 20.50 -6.02
CA VAL A 237 -1.49 21.87 -6.55
C VAL A 237 -0.43 22.63 -5.77
N SER A 238 -0.50 22.61 -4.43
CA SER A 238 0.46 23.27 -3.55
C SER A 238 1.89 22.76 -3.76
N TYR A 239 2.07 21.45 -3.96
CA TYR A 239 3.38 20.88 -4.24
C TYR A 239 3.96 21.38 -5.57
N PHE A 240 3.14 21.51 -6.61
CA PHE A 240 3.60 21.88 -7.95
C PHE A 240 3.81 23.38 -8.15
N ARG A 241 3.38 24.25 -7.22
CA ARG A 241 3.71 25.69 -7.22
C ARG A 241 5.21 25.96 -7.27
N LYS A 242 6.05 25.12 -6.66
CA LYS A 242 7.53 25.23 -6.72
C LYS A 242 8.11 25.06 -8.12
N TYR A 243 7.31 24.57 -9.08
CA TYR A 243 7.66 24.44 -10.49
C TYR A 243 6.95 25.49 -11.36
N ASN A 244 6.43 26.57 -10.78
CA ASN A 244 5.66 27.62 -11.45
C ASN A 244 4.40 27.10 -12.16
N ILE A 245 3.77 26.08 -11.58
CA ILE A 245 2.44 25.60 -11.99
C ILE A 245 1.46 26.14 -10.94
N ASP A 246 0.77 27.22 -11.29
CA ASP A 246 -0.18 27.91 -10.42
C ASP A 246 -1.60 27.79 -11.00
N GLU A 247 -2.11 26.56 -11.02
CA GLU A 247 -3.54 26.31 -11.29
C GLU A 247 -4.35 26.48 -10.00
N ASP A 248 -5.57 27.01 -10.11
CA ASP A 248 -6.49 27.08 -8.96
C ASP A 248 -7.05 25.69 -8.64
N TRP A 249 -6.76 25.21 -7.41
CA TRP A 249 -7.22 23.92 -6.93
C TRP A 249 -8.75 23.81 -6.89
N GLU A 250 -9.46 24.92 -6.67
CA GLU A 250 -10.92 24.93 -6.68
C GLU A 250 -11.47 24.70 -8.09
N ASP A 251 -10.85 25.31 -9.10
CA ASP A 251 -11.19 25.06 -10.51
C ASP A 251 -10.91 23.60 -10.89
N ILE A 252 -9.79 23.02 -10.43
CA ILE A 252 -9.53 21.59 -10.64
C ILE A 252 -10.61 20.73 -10.00
N TYR A 253 -10.95 21.00 -8.74
CA TYR A 253 -12.01 20.29 -8.03
C TYR A 253 -13.34 20.39 -8.78
N ARG A 254 -13.76 21.61 -9.15
CA ARG A 254 -14.98 21.84 -9.94
C ARG A 254 -14.97 21.04 -11.23
N ARG A 255 -13.87 21.05 -12.00
CA ARG A 255 -13.72 20.29 -13.25
C ARG A 255 -13.84 18.77 -13.05
N ILE A 256 -13.30 18.26 -11.95
CA ILE A 256 -13.38 16.82 -11.63
C ILE A 256 -14.79 16.45 -11.17
N THR A 257 -15.47 17.27 -10.38
CA THR A 257 -16.80 16.92 -9.87
C THR A 257 -17.95 17.22 -10.84
N SER A 258 -17.75 18.12 -11.81
CA SER A 258 -18.83 18.60 -12.70
C SER A 258 -19.18 17.66 -13.86
N ARG A 259 -18.37 16.64 -14.15
CA ARG A 259 -18.63 15.67 -15.23
C ARG A 259 -19.60 14.53 -14.85
N GLY A 260 -20.34 14.67 -13.75
CA GLY A 260 -21.25 13.65 -13.22
C GLY A 260 -22.65 13.62 -13.86
N ASP A 261 -23.04 14.62 -14.66
CA ASP A 261 -24.43 14.79 -15.12
C ASP A 261 -24.69 14.33 -16.58
N GLU A 262 -23.73 13.71 -17.25
CA GLU A 262 -23.97 13.03 -18.53
C GLU A 262 -24.21 11.53 -18.27
N LYS A 263 -25.40 11.20 -17.77
CA LYS A 263 -26.00 9.86 -17.88
C LYS A 263 -27.18 9.90 -18.84
#